data_AF-A0A1G0I767-F1
#
_entry.id   AF-A0A1G0I767-F1
#
_cell.length_a   1.000
_cell.length_b   1.000
_cell.length_c   1.000
_cell.angle_alpha   90.00
_cell.angle_beta   90.00
_cell.angle_gamma   90.00
#
_symmetry.space_group_name_H-M   'P 1'
#
loop_
_entity.id
_entity.type
_entity.pdbx_description
1 polymer ?
#
loop_
_entity_poly.entity_id
_entity_poly.type
_entity_poly.pdbx_seq_one_letter_code
_entity_poly.pdbx_strand_id
1 'polypeptide(L)'
;MATRKQKQALSKDSHGAVEFVVTDADGRNRYFDTFAKAAVAATMESLRLGQKWTNLNVIVHSEAGAHWWGGDVAVERYREYPEASIFEQLAIKVESRGMIP
;
A
#
# COMPACT_ATOMS: atom_id res chain seq x y z
N MET A 1 8.16 -19.72 0.27
CA MET A 1 8.89 -19.71 1.57
C MET A 1 9.73 -18.44 1.64
N ALA A 2 9.27 -17.41 2.35
CA ALA A 2 10.02 -16.17 2.54
C ALA A 2 11.13 -16.35 3.60
N THR A 3 12.36 -15.97 3.26
CA THR A 3 13.57 -16.24 4.05
C THR A 3 13.62 -15.39 5.33
N ARG A 4 14.21 -15.93 6.40
CA ARG A 4 14.29 -15.37 7.76
C ARG A 4 14.78 -13.90 7.86
N LYS A 5 15.50 -13.40 6.83
CA LYS A 5 15.90 -11.98 6.73
C LYS A 5 14.75 -11.02 6.42
N GLN A 6 13.72 -11.44 5.68
CA GLN A 6 12.52 -10.61 5.47
C GLN A 6 11.75 -10.41 6.77
N LYS A 7 11.64 -11.44 7.62
CA LYS A 7 10.96 -11.36 8.92
C LYS A 7 11.64 -10.46 9.97
N GLN A 8 12.94 -10.18 9.84
CA GLN A 8 13.69 -9.41 10.85
C GLN A 8 13.62 -7.90 10.66
N ALA A 9 13.30 -7.41 9.47
CA ALA A 9 13.03 -5.99 9.22
C ALA A 9 11.66 -5.55 9.80
N LEU A 10 10.79 -6.49 10.17
CA LEU A 10 9.39 -6.28 10.56
C LEU A 10 9.16 -5.97 12.06
N SER A 11 10.19 -5.87 12.90
CA SER A 11 10.00 -6.06 14.36
C SER A 11 10.43 -4.94 15.31
N LYS A 12 10.68 -3.70 14.86
CA LYS A 12 10.83 -2.60 15.81
C LYS A 12 10.20 -1.33 15.27
N ASP A 13 9.35 -0.76 16.11
CA ASP A 13 8.55 0.43 15.89
C ASP A 13 7.27 0.16 15.11
N SER A 14 6.22 0.87 15.50
CA SER A 14 4.79 0.71 15.22
C SER A 14 4.37 0.70 13.74
N HIS A 15 5.34 0.59 12.82
CA HIS A 15 5.21 0.47 11.38
C HIS A 15 5.05 -0.98 10.88
N GLY A 16 5.27 -1.99 11.73
CA GLY A 16 5.15 -3.41 11.33
C GLY A 16 3.71 -3.92 11.14
N ALA A 17 2.70 -3.11 11.47
CA ALA A 17 1.29 -3.51 11.42
C ALA A 17 0.60 -3.20 10.09
N VAL A 18 1.17 -2.31 9.27
CA VAL A 18 0.63 -1.91 7.96
C VAL A 18 1.78 -1.84 6.96
N GLU A 19 1.62 -2.50 5.82
CA GLU A 19 2.56 -2.45 4.69
C GLU A 19 1.86 -1.91 3.44
N PHE A 20 2.60 -1.19 2.61
CA PHE A 20 2.09 -0.65 1.36
C PHE A 20 2.82 -1.28 0.18
N VAL A 21 2.07 -1.74 -0.82
CA VAL A 21 2.62 -2.44 -1.98
C VAL A 21 2.19 -1.75 -3.25
N VAL A 22 3.17 -1.39 -4.08
CA VAL A 22 2.94 -0.86 -5.44
C VAL A 22 3.55 -1.83 -6.43
N THR A 23 2.81 -2.17 -7.48
CA THR A 23 3.34 -2.94 -8.61
C THR A 23 3.90 -1.98 -9.65
N ASP A 24 5.18 -2.11 -9.99
CA ASP A 24 5.82 -1.29 -11.03
C ASP A 24 5.40 -1.74 -12.44
N ALA A 25 5.74 -0.94 -13.46
CA ALA A 25 5.42 -1.29 -14.86
C ALA A 25 6.06 -2.60 -15.35
N ASP A 26 7.07 -3.12 -14.67
CA ASP A 26 7.72 -4.39 -14.99
C ASP A 26 7.04 -5.57 -14.26
N GLY A 27 5.92 -5.31 -13.58
CA GLY A 27 5.12 -6.29 -12.85
C GLY A 27 5.71 -6.70 -11.51
N ARG A 28 6.69 -5.95 -10.97
CA ARG A 28 7.36 -6.28 -9.70
C ARG A 28 6.72 -5.52 -8.56
N ASN A 29 6.53 -6.22 -7.45
CA ASN A 29 6.00 -5.63 -6.23
C ASN A 29 7.10 -4.92 -5.44
N ARG A 30 6.85 -3.66 -5.10
CA ARG A 30 7.69 -2.82 -4.24
C ARG A 30 6.95 -2.57 -2.94
N TYR A 31 7.61 -2.84 -1.82
CA TYR A 31 7.07 -2.72 -0.48
C TYR A 31 7.58 -1.43 0.17
N PHE A 32 6.69 -0.73 0.86
CA PHE A 32 6.97 0.53 1.54
C PHE A 32 6.45 0.49 2.97
N ASP A 33 7.19 1.15 3.85
CA ASP A 33 6.92 1.30 5.29
C ASP A 33 5.97 2.47 5.60
N THR A 34 5.80 3.41 4.67
CA THR A 34 4.90 4.55 4.83
C THR A 34 4.04 4.80 3.60
N PHE A 35 2.81 5.25 3.86
CA PHE A 35 1.85 5.59 2.81
C PHE A 35 2.40 6.66 1.87
N ALA A 36 3.04 7.70 2.40
CA ALA A 36 3.58 8.80 1.60
C ALA A 36 4.62 8.32 0.57
N LYS A 37 5.55 7.43 0.96
CA LYS A 37 6.54 6.85 0.03
C LYS A 37 5.86 5.99 -1.03
N ALA A 38 4.88 5.18 -0.64
CA ALA A 38 4.12 4.35 -1.56
C ALA A 38 3.30 5.19 -2.55
N ALA A 39 2.65 6.26 -2.09
CA ALA A 39 1.85 7.17 -2.92
C ALA A 39 2.72 7.90 -3.96
N VAL A 40 3.89 8.41 -3.55
CA VAL A 40 4.86 8.98 -4.49
C VAL A 40 5.30 7.95 -5.53
N ALA A 41 5.64 6.73 -5.11
CA ALA A 41 6.03 5.67 -6.02
C ALA A 41 4.91 5.31 -7.02
N ALA A 42 3.68 5.10 -6.53
CA ALA A 42 2.51 4.79 -7.37
C ALA A 42 2.22 5.92 -8.38
N THR A 43 2.37 7.18 -7.96
CA THR A 43 2.22 8.36 -8.83
C THR A 43 3.25 8.34 -9.96
N MET A 44 4.51 8.08 -9.63
CA MET A 44 5.59 7.99 -10.62
C MET A 44 5.42 6.82 -11.59
N GLU A 45 4.95 5.67 -11.11
CA GLU A 45 4.63 4.53 -11.99
C GLU A 45 3.42 4.83 -12.90
N SER A 46 2.37 5.50 -12.40
CA SER A 46 1.22 5.92 -13.22
C SER A 46 1.65 6.88 -14.35
N LEU A 47 2.57 7.80 -14.05
CA LEU A 47 3.20 8.66 -15.06
C LEU A 47 4.00 7.83 -16.07
N ARG A 48 4.83 6.89 -15.61
CA ARG A 48 5.66 6.01 -16.47
C ARG A 48 4.82 5.14 -17.40
N LEU A 49 3.68 4.64 -16.92
CA LEU A 49 2.74 3.80 -17.67
C LEU A 49 1.88 4.58 -18.68
N GLY A 50 2.06 5.90 -18.79
CA GLY A 50 1.32 6.74 -19.73
C GLY A 50 -0.12 6.98 -19.30
N GLN A 51 -0.33 7.45 -18.06
CA GLN A 51 -1.64 7.80 -17.49
C GLN A 51 -2.59 6.60 -17.26
N LYS A 52 -2.03 5.38 -17.23
CA LYS A 52 -2.76 4.21 -16.75
C LYS A 52 -2.81 4.22 -15.22
N TRP A 53 -3.78 3.50 -14.69
CA TRP A 53 -3.97 3.34 -13.25
C TRP A 53 -2.84 2.47 -12.69
N THR A 54 -2.29 2.87 -11.55
CA THR A 54 -1.38 2.07 -10.75
C THR A 54 -2.03 1.74 -9.42
N ASN A 55 -1.97 0.46 -9.02
CA ASN A 55 -2.56 0.02 -7.76
C ASN A 55 -1.56 0.21 -6.62
N LEU A 56 -2.02 0.84 -5.54
CA LEU A 56 -1.37 0.88 -4.24
C LEU A 56 -2.23 0.03 -3.29
N ASN A 57 -1.70 -1.12 -2.90
CA ASN A 57 -2.35 -2.03 -1.97
C ASN A 57 -1.90 -1.70 -0.54
N VAL A 58 -2.86 -1.65 0.38
CA VAL A 58 -2.65 -1.54 1.81
C VAL A 58 -2.85 -2.92 2.40
N ILE A 59 -1.85 -3.41 3.11
CA ILE A 59 -1.85 -4.69 3.79
C ILE A 59 -1.83 -4.40 5.28
N VAL A 60 -2.82 -4.92 6.00
CA VAL A 60 -2.93 -4.74 7.45
C VAL A 60 -2.73 -6.10 8.11
N HIS A 61 -1.84 -6.16 9.09
CA HIS A 61 -1.43 -7.41 9.75
C HIS A 61 -2.00 -7.58 11.16
N SER A 62 -2.72 -6.58 11.67
CA SER A 62 -3.32 -6.63 13.02
C SER A 62 -4.44 -5.61 13.18
N GLU A 63 -5.28 -5.81 14.21
CA GLU A 63 -6.31 -4.83 14.61
C GLU A 63 -5.71 -3.45 14.94
N ALA A 64 -4.53 -3.41 15.58
CA ALA A 64 -3.84 -2.15 15.86
C ALA A 64 -3.45 -1.42 14.56
N GLY A 65 -3.02 -2.16 13.54
CA GLY A 65 -2.76 -1.63 12.21
C GLY A 65 -4.04 -1.15 11.51
N ALA A 66 -5.13 -1.89 11.65
CA ALA A 66 -6.43 -1.52 11.10
C ALA A 66 -6.94 -0.22 11.73
N HIS A 67 -6.89 -0.12 13.06
CA HIS A 67 -7.24 1.08 13.80
C HIS A 67 -6.36 2.27 13.40
N TRP A 68 -5.06 2.07 13.22
CA TRP A 68 -4.15 3.12 12.76
C TRP A 68 -4.50 3.58 11.33
N TRP A 69 -4.87 2.66 10.43
CA TRP A 69 -5.17 2.99 9.03
C TRP A 69 -6.52 3.70 8.86
N GLY A 70 -7.58 3.21 9.51
CA GLY A 70 -8.94 3.68 9.28
C GLY A 70 -9.85 3.74 10.51
N GLY A 71 -9.29 3.68 11.72
CA GLY A 71 -10.03 3.75 12.98
C GLY A 71 -10.89 2.51 13.26
N ASP A 72 -11.91 2.69 14.10
CA ASP A 72 -12.76 1.58 14.59
C ASP A 72 -13.46 0.81 13.45
N VAL A 73 -13.92 1.53 12.42
CA VAL A 73 -14.56 0.92 11.24
C VAL A 73 -13.60 -0.03 10.50
N ALA A 74 -12.31 0.32 10.44
CA ALA A 74 -11.31 -0.55 9.83
C ALA A 74 -11.03 -1.79 10.70
N VAL A 75 -11.10 -1.66 12.03
CA VAL A 75 -10.98 -2.81 12.94
C VAL A 75 -12.13 -3.79 12.73
N GLU A 76 -13.36 -3.29 12.61
CA GLU A 76 -14.54 -4.12 12.33
C GLU A 76 -14.36 -4.90 11.02
N ARG A 77 -13.96 -4.21 9.94
CA ARG A 77 -13.65 -4.85 8.65
C ARG A 77 -12.53 -5.89 8.75
N TYR A 78 -11.49 -5.60 9.54
CA TYR A 78 -10.37 -6.54 9.75
C TYR A 78 -10.83 -7.81 10.47
N ARG A 79 -11.73 -7.69 11.45
CA ARG A 79 -12.31 -8.85 12.15
C ARG A 79 -13.26 -9.67 11.28
N GLU A 80 -13.97 -9.02 10.37
CA GLU A 80 -14.88 -9.70 9.44
C GLU A 80 -14.11 -10.51 8.39
N TYR A 81 -12.95 -10.01 7.94
CA TYR A 81 -12.12 -10.64 6.90
C TYR A 81 -10.63 -10.68 7.27
N PRO A 82 -10.23 -11.39 8.34
CA PRO A 82 -8.84 -11.43 8.80
C PRO A 82 -7.88 -12.10 7.80
N GLU A 83 -8.39 -12.91 6.88
CA GLU A 83 -7.63 -13.60 5.84
C GLU A 83 -7.40 -12.75 4.57
N ALA A 84 -7.99 -11.56 4.48
CA ALA A 84 -7.82 -10.69 3.32
C ALA A 84 -6.33 -10.33 3.14
N SER A 85 -5.73 -10.79 2.04
CA SER A 85 -4.33 -10.51 1.73
C SER A 85 -4.08 -9.04 1.36
N ILE A 86 -5.13 -8.32 0.96
CA ILE A 86 -5.14 -6.88 0.69
C ILE A 86 -6.33 -6.31 1.47
N PHE A 87 -6.05 -5.42 2.41
CA PHE A 87 -7.07 -4.76 3.23
C PHE A 87 -7.81 -3.68 2.43
N GLU A 88 -7.05 -2.95 1.61
CA GLU A 88 -7.57 -1.91 0.72
C GLU A 88 -6.70 -1.77 -0.52
N GLN A 89 -7.31 -1.48 -1.67
CA GLN A 89 -6.59 -1.18 -2.91
C GLN A 89 -7.00 0.20 -3.40
N LEU A 90 -6.03 1.08 -3.51
CA LEU A 90 -6.19 2.42 -4.06
C LEU A 90 -5.71 2.43 -5.51
N ALA A 91 -6.57 2.90 -6.41
CA ALA A 91 -6.22 3.04 -7.83
C ALA A 91 -5.77 4.49 -8.08
N ILE A 92 -4.48 4.67 -8.36
CA ILE A 92 -3.85 5.98 -8.57
C ILE A 92 -3.76 6.25 -10.07
N LYS A 93 -4.28 7.40 -10.51
CA LYS A 93 -4.20 7.87 -11.88
C LYS A 93 -3.70 9.31 -11.93
N VAL A 94 -2.69 9.57 -12.75
CA VAL A 94 -2.24 10.93 -13.04
C VAL A 94 -2.71 11.34 -14.42
N GLU A 95 -3.40 12.48 -14.50
CA GLU A 95 -3.93 13.05 -15.73
C GLU A 95 -3.28 14.41 -16.01
N SER A 96 -2.70 14.58 -17.21
CA SER A 96 -2.23 15.89 -17.66
C SER A 96 -3.42 16.71 -18.15
N ARG A 97 -3.61 17.91 -17.60
CA ARG A 97 -4.63 18.88 -18.06
C ARG A 97 -4.09 19.92 -19.04
N GLY A 98 -2.83 19.77 -19.48
CA GLY A 98 -2.13 20.81 -20.22
C GLY A 98 -1.86 22.05 -19.36
N MET A 99 -1.58 23.16 -20.02
CA MET A 99 -1.41 24.46 -19.38
C MET A 99 -2.79 25.00 -18.96
N ILE A 100 -2.94 25.34 -17.67
CA ILE A 100 -4.13 26.03 -17.17
C ILE A 100 -3.81 27.54 -17.12
N PRO A 101 -4.58 28.40 -17.82
CA PRO A 101 -4.42 29.86 -17.74
C PRO A 101 -4.87 30.45 -16.39
#